data_AF-A0A093F2B9-F1
#
_entry.id   AF-A0A093F2B9-F1
#
_cell.length_a   1.000
_cell.length_b   1.000
_cell.length_c   1.000
_cell.angle_alpha   90.00
_cell.angle_beta   90.00
_cell.angle_gamma   90.00
#
_symmetry.space_group_name_H-M   'P 1'
#
loop_
_entity.id
_entity.type
_entity.pdbx_description
1 polymer ?
#
loop_
_entity_poly.entity_id
_entity_poly.type
_entity_poly.pdbx_seq_one_letter_code
_entity_poly.pdbx_strand_id
1 'polypeptide(L)'
;LLLDGCGQCVHQMLLTRQLATKKAKGKGQTQARVNISAALVEDIINLEETSEDMQAVVEALKEDFSRNLSVRTSPGALDHIIVVTKDGKFPLNQLGQISQKSPQLIIVNMSNFPESTAAATNAIRESGMNLNPEVDGTIIRVPIPK
;
A
#
# COMPACT_ATOMS: atom_id res chain seq x y z
N LEU A 1 7.71 6.64 -41.27
CA LEU A 1 7.27 5.25 -41.56
C LEU A 1 7.79 4.41 -40.40
N LEU A 2 6.95 4.27 -39.37
CA LEU A 2 6.35 3.02 -38.87
C LEU A 2 7.35 2.16 -38.07
N LEU A 3 7.16 2.04 -36.74
CA LEU A 3 6.63 0.84 -36.01
C LEU A 3 7.63 -0.34 -36.08
N ASP A 4 8.14 -0.96 -35.02
CA ASP A 4 7.55 -1.55 -33.80
C ASP A 4 8.68 -1.65 -32.73
N GLY A 5 8.49 -1.47 -31.42
CA GLY A 5 7.74 -2.37 -30.53
C GLY A 5 8.72 -3.21 -29.70
N CYS A 6 9.04 -2.81 -28.46
CA CYS A 6 9.46 -3.74 -27.41
C CYS A 6 9.24 -3.12 -26.02
N GLY A 7 8.34 -3.74 -25.25
CA GLY A 7 8.02 -3.37 -23.88
C GLY A 7 9.06 -3.86 -22.87
N GLN A 8 8.90 -3.36 -21.64
CA GLN A 8 9.59 -3.75 -20.41
C GLN A 8 11.01 -3.18 -20.21
N CYS A 9 11.08 -1.92 -19.76
CA CYS A 9 12.20 -1.45 -18.94
C CYS A 9 11.75 -1.38 -17.49
N VAL A 10 11.84 -2.51 -16.79
CA VAL A 10 11.67 -2.59 -15.34
C VAL A 10 12.86 -1.86 -14.71
N HIS A 11 12.61 -0.70 -14.10
CA HIS A 11 13.61 0.05 -13.35
C HIS A 11 14.01 -0.76 -12.11
N GLN A 12 15.14 -1.46 -12.19
CA GLN A 12 15.78 -2.03 -11.01
C GLN A 12 16.50 -0.93 -10.25
N MET A 13 15.78 -0.28 -9.32
CA MET A 13 16.38 0.64 -8.37
C MET A 13 17.20 -0.17 -7.35
N LEU A 14 18.50 -0.30 -7.63
CA LEU A 14 19.46 -0.97 -6.76
C LEU A 14 19.79 -0.02 -5.59
N LEU A 15 19.17 -0.24 -4.44
CA LEU A 15 19.43 0.50 -3.20
C LEU A 15 20.74 0.00 -2.57
N THR A 16 21.88 0.54 -3.01
CA THR A 16 23.18 0.32 -2.38
C THR A 16 23.32 1.18 -1.13
N ARG A 17 23.08 0.59 0.06
CA ARG A 17 23.53 1.17 1.34
C ARG A 17 25.05 1.04 1.44
N GLN A 18 25.79 2.15 1.39
CA GLN A 18 27.22 2.16 1.68
C GLN A 18 27.46 2.28 3.18
N LEU A 19 28.05 1.24 3.78
CA LEU A 19 28.54 1.28 5.16
C LEU A 19 30.02 1.65 5.18
N ALA A 20 30.36 2.61 6.03
CA ALA A 20 31.72 3.13 6.21
C ALA A 20 32.64 2.06 6.82
N THR A 21 33.80 1.82 6.19
CA THR A 21 34.85 0.94 6.74
C THR A 21 35.85 1.77 7.55
N LYS A 22 35.88 1.58 8.87
CA LYS A 22 37.06 1.90 9.69
C LYS A 22 37.87 0.63 9.93
N LYS A 23 39.12 0.63 9.48
CA LYS A 23 40.13 -0.37 9.82
C LYS A 23 40.46 -0.29 11.31
N ALA A 24 40.30 -1.39 12.04
CA ALA A 24 41.21 -1.81 13.11
C ALA A 24 41.08 -3.32 13.37
N LYS A 25 42.23 -3.93 13.61
CA LYS A 25 42.59 -5.35 13.63
C LYS A 25 42.05 -6.03 14.91
N GLY A 26 41.29 -7.11 14.75
CA GLY A 26 40.90 -8.03 15.82
C GLY A 26 40.40 -9.35 15.23
N LYS A 27 41.12 -10.44 15.47
CA LYS A 27 40.72 -11.80 15.07
C LYS A 27 39.47 -12.21 15.87
N GLY A 28 38.30 -12.16 15.26
CA GLY A 28 37.09 -12.80 15.73
C GLY A 28 36.56 -13.72 14.63
N GLN A 29 36.27 -14.97 14.96
CA GLN A 29 35.82 -15.99 14.03
C GLN A 29 34.68 -15.46 13.15
N THR A 30 34.94 -15.30 11.85
CA THR A 30 33.90 -15.18 10.84
C THR A 30 33.04 -16.43 10.96
N GLN A 31 31.79 -16.29 11.39
CA GLN A 31 30.84 -17.40 11.42
C GLN A 31 30.91 -18.13 10.09
N ALA A 32 31.12 -19.44 10.15
CA ALA A 32 31.16 -20.29 8.99
C ALA A 32 29.89 -20.00 8.18
N ARG A 33 30.05 -19.61 6.90
CA ARG A 33 28.95 -19.66 5.95
C ARG A 33 28.51 -21.11 5.91
N VAL A 34 27.42 -21.43 6.58
CA VAL A 34 26.79 -22.74 6.49
C VAL A 34 26.24 -22.80 5.09
N ASN A 35 27.00 -23.43 4.20
CA ASN A 35 26.50 -23.82 2.89
C ASN A 35 25.52 -24.96 3.14
N ILE A 36 24.25 -24.62 3.36
CA ILE A 36 23.18 -25.61 3.49
C ILE A 36 23.01 -26.23 2.09
N SER A 37 23.55 -27.43 1.90
CA SER A 37 23.24 -28.25 0.74
C SER A 37 21.77 -28.69 0.84
N ALA A 38 20.90 -28.02 0.08
CA ALA A 38 19.44 -28.24 0.05
C ALA A 38 19.04 -29.72 -0.06
N ALA A 39 19.82 -30.49 -0.83
CA ALA A 39 19.60 -31.91 -1.08
C ALA A 39 19.62 -32.83 0.16
N LEU A 40 20.19 -32.41 1.30
CA LEU A 40 20.18 -33.21 2.54
C LEU A 40 18.97 -32.90 3.44
N VAL A 41 18.22 -31.84 3.14
CA VAL A 41 17.14 -31.32 3.99
C VAL A 41 15.76 -31.65 3.41
N GLU A 42 15.66 -31.90 2.10
CA GLU A 42 14.43 -32.21 1.37
C GLU A 42 13.71 -33.48 1.87
N ASP A 43 14.45 -34.50 2.34
CA ASP A 43 13.85 -35.77 2.82
C ASP A 43 13.29 -35.68 4.26
N ILE A 44 13.58 -34.60 5.00
CA ILE A 44 13.17 -34.42 6.40
C ILE A 44 12.21 -33.22 6.54
N ILE A 45 12.33 -32.22 5.67
CA ILE A 45 11.53 -30.99 5.69
C ILE A 45 11.16 -30.65 4.24
N ASN A 46 9.86 -30.44 3.98
CA ASN A 46 9.39 -29.96 2.70
C ASN A 46 9.80 -28.49 2.51
N LEU A 47 10.86 -28.27 1.73
CA LEU A 47 11.42 -26.92 1.49
C LEU A 47 10.50 -26.06 0.63
N GLU A 48 9.67 -26.67 -0.23
CA GLU A 48 8.70 -25.93 -1.06
C GLU A 48 7.60 -25.32 -0.17
N GLU A 49 6.97 -26.13 0.68
CA GLU A 49 5.95 -25.67 1.64
C GLU A 49 6.50 -24.61 2.59
N THR A 50 7.71 -24.81 3.13
CA THR A 50 8.34 -23.82 4.00
C THR A 50 8.61 -22.49 3.28
N SER A 51 8.98 -22.54 1.99
CA SER A 51 9.18 -21.35 1.17
C SER A 51 7.86 -20.63 0.88
N GLU A 52 6.78 -21.37 0.63
CA GLU A 52 5.43 -20.82 0.43
C GLU A 52 4.93 -20.13 1.71
N ASP A 53 5.09 -20.76 2.87
CA ASP A 53 4.73 -20.19 4.18
C ASP A 53 5.51 -18.90 4.46
N MET A 54 6.83 -18.90 4.21
CA MET A 54 7.65 -17.70 4.35
C MET A 54 7.18 -16.57 3.44
N GLN A 55 6.84 -16.89 2.18
CA GLN A 55 6.35 -15.92 1.22
C GLN A 55 4.98 -15.36 1.65
N ALA A 56 4.08 -16.21 2.14
CA ALA A 56 2.77 -15.81 2.64
C ALA A 56 2.89 -14.85 3.85
N VAL A 57 3.79 -15.12 4.78
CA VAL A 57 4.06 -14.23 5.93
C VAL A 57 4.60 -12.88 5.48
N VAL A 58 5.51 -12.86 4.49
CA VAL A 58 6.05 -11.61 3.93
C VAL A 58 4.96 -10.81 3.23
N GLU A 59 4.04 -11.46 2.51
CA GLU A 59 2.91 -10.81 1.84
C GLU A 59 1.90 -10.23 2.84
N ALA A 60 1.53 -11.00 3.86
CA ALA A 60 0.67 -10.51 4.94
C ALA A 60 1.28 -9.29 5.64
N LEU A 61 2.59 -9.32 5.93
CA LEU A 61 3.28 -8.18 6.53
C LEU A 61 3.30 -6.94 5.62
N LYS A 62 3.51 -7.13 4.30
CA LYS A 62 3.45 -6.04 3.33
C LYS A 62 2.05 -5.42 3.27
N GLU A 63 1.02 -6.24 3.31
CA GLU A 63 -0.36 -5.79 3.33
C GLU A 63 -0.66 -4.99 4.61
N ASP A 64 -0.25 -5.50 5.77
CA ASP A 64 -0.40 -4.82 7.06
C ASP A 64 0.33 -3.48 7.10
N PHE A 65 1.55 -3.40 6.56
CA PHE A 65 2.29 -2.14 6.45
C PHE A 65 1.64 -1.18 5.46
N SER A 66 1.10 -1.68 4.35
CA SER A 66 0.39 -0.83 3.40
C SER A 66 -0.88 -0.24 4.01
N ARG A 67 -1.57 -1.00 4.88
CA ARG A 67 -2.78 -0.57 5.59
C ARG A 67 -2.47 0.38 6.76
N ASN A 68 -1.42 0.09 7.55
CA ASN A 68 -1.18 0.78 8.83
C ASN A 68 -0.06 1.85 8.78
N LEU A 69 0.96 1.69 7.92
CA LEU A 69 2.17 2.54 7.91
C LEU A 69 2.24 3.51 6.74
N SER A 70 1.60 3.22 5.61
CA SER A 70 1.39 4.25 4.59
C SER A 70 0.53 5.32 5.22
N VAL A 71 1.14 6.48 5.51
CA VAL A 71 0.49 7.71 5.99
C VAL A 71 -0.91 7.76 5.39
N ARG A 72 -1.91 7.77 6.27
CA ARG A 72 -3.36 7.45 6.13
C ARG A 72 -4.12 8.17 5.00
N THR A 73 -3.55 8.24 3.81
CA THR A 73 -3.81 9.26 2.80
C THR A 73 -3.45 8.80 1.38
N SER A 74 -3.16 7.52 1.18
CA SER A 74 -3.21 6.95 -0.17
C SER A 74 -4.67 6.95 -0.65
N PRO A 75 -4.94 7.06 -1.95
CA PRO A 75 -6.31 7.04 -2.49
C PRO A 75 -7.08 5.80 -2.05
N GLY A 76 -6.41 4.63 -2.02
CA GLY A 76 -6.99 3.37 -1.59
C GLY A 76 -7.40 3.32 -0.11
N ALA A 77 -6.86 4.20 0.74
CA ALA A 77 -7.27 4.26 2.15
C ALA A 77 -8.74 4.71 2.31
N LEU A 78 -9.26 5.49 1.36
CA LEU A 78 -10.65 5.96 1.38
C LEU A 78 -11.63 4.91 0.82
N ASP A 79 -11.15 3.95 0.03
CA ASP A 79 -12.00 2.98 -0.68
C ASP A 79 -12.86 2.13 0.27
N HIS A 80 -12.28 1.76 1.42
CA HIS A 80 -12.91 0.86 2.40
C HIS A 80 -13.81 1.58 3.42
N ILE A 81 -13.92 2.91 3.34
CA ILE A 81 -14.79 3.67 4.25
C ILE A 81 -16.25 3.30 3.95
N ILE A 82 -16.94 2.79 4.98
CA ILE A 82 -18.34 2.44 4.88
C ILE A 82 -19.20 3.70 5.05
N VAL A 83 -19.99 4.01 4.02
CA VAL A 83 -20.95 5.11 4.00
C VAL A 83 -22.35 4.53 4.24
N VAL A 84 -23.08 5.14 5.18
CA VAL A 84 -24.47 4.79 5.45
C VAL A 84 -25.36 5.71 4.61
N THR A 85 -26.00 5.15 3.58
CA THR A 85 -26.97 5.86 2.73
C THR A 85 -28.39 5.46 3.12
N LYS A 86 -29.40 6.00 2.41
CA LYS A 86 -30.80 5.63 2.63
C LYS A 86 -31.10 4.18 2.23
N ASP A 87 -30.35 3.66 1.26
CA ASP A 87 -30.57 2.35 0.65
C ASP A 87 -29.76 1.24 1.34
N GLY A 88 -28.82 1.60 2.23
CA GLY A 88 -28.00 0.64 2.94
C GLY A 88 -26.60 1.15 3.27
N LYS A 89 -25.69 0.23 3.58
CA LYS A 89 -24.28 0.51 3.84
C LYS A 89 -23.46 0.11 2.63
N PHE A 90 -22.72 1.04 2.06
CA PHE A 90 -21.89 0.81 0.89
C PHE A 90 -20.48 1.36 1.11
N PRO A 91 -19.43 0.72 0.59
CA PRO A 91 -18.10 1.30 0.59
C PRO A 91 -18.05 2.52 -0.35
N LEU A 92 -17.19 3.49 -0.01
CA LEU A 92 -17.11 4.77 -0.71
C LEU A 92 -16.77 4.61 -2.20
N ASN A 93 -15.94 3.63 -2.55
CA ASN A 93 -15.54 3.34 -3.94
C ASN A 93 -16.70 2.93 -4.86
N GLN A 94 -17.81 2.44 -4.31
CA GLN A 94 -19.01 2.10 -5.08
C GLN A 94 -19.92 3.30 -5.32
N LEU A 95 -19.88 4.29 -4.40
CA LEU A 95 -20.73 5.48 -4.48
C LEU A 95 -20.07 6.62 -5.25
N GLY A 96 -18.74 6.64 -5.32
CA GLY A 96 -18.01 7.72 -5.97
C GLY A 96 -16.66 7.30 -6.54
N GLN A 97 -16.18 8.10 -7.50
CA GLN A 97 -14.87 7.92 -8.09
C GLN A 97 -13.81 8.64 -7.25
N ILE A 98 -12.85 7.90 -6.71
CA ILE A 98 -11.75 8.44 -5.91
C ILE A 98 -10.55 8.68 -6.83
N SER A 99 -9.98 9.89 -6.77
CA SER A 99 -8.85 10.29 -7.61
C SER A 99 -7.89 11.19 -6.84
N GLN A 100 -6.58 10.98 -7.01
CA GLN A 100 -5.57 11.84 -6.42
C GLN A 100 -5.22 12.98 -7.36
N LYS A 101 -5.48 14.23 -6.95
CA LYS A 101 -5.10 15.41 -7.74
C LYS A 101 -3.69 15.87 -7.42
N SER A 102 -3.31 15.80 -6.15
CA SER A 102 -1.95 16.07 -5.68
C SER A 102 -1.64 15.20 -4.45
N PRO A 103 -0.36 15.08 -4.03
CA PRO A 103 0.00 14.35 -2.82
C PRO A 103 -0.72 14.84 -1.55
N GLN A 104 -1.21 16.08 -1.57
CA GLN A 104 -1.89 16.72 -0.44
C GLN A 104 -3.42 16.85 -0.64
N LEU A 105 -3.95 16.42 -1.78
CA LEU A 105 -5.36 16.60 -2.12
C LEU A 105 -5.92 15.40 -2.88
N ILE A 106 -6.85 14.71 -2.23
CA ILE A 106 -7.69 13.69 -2.87
C ILE A 106 -9.03 14.31 -3.22
N ILE A 107 -9.57 13.90 -4.36
CA ILE A 107 -10.89 14.28 -4.84
C ILE A 107 -11.76 13.02 -4.92
N VAL A 108 -12.93 13.08 -4.30
CA VAL A 108 -13.99 12.08 -4.44
C VAL A 108 -15.13 12.71 -5.23
N ASN A 109 -15.44 12.13 -6.39
CA ASN A 109 -16.53 12.57 -7.24
C ASN A 109 -17.77 11.70 -7.00
N MET A 110 -18.84 12.31 -6.50
CA MET A 110 -20.12 11.68 -6.16
C MET A 110 -21.20 11.94 -7.21
N SER A 111 -20.83 12.25 -8.47
CA SER A 111 -21.78 12.60 -9.55
C SER A 111 -22.88 11.56 -9.77
N ASN A 112 -22.61 10.28 -9.46
CA ASN A 112 -23.56 9.19 -9.63
C ASN A 112 -24.62 9.15 -8.53
N PHE A 113 -24.27 9.62 -7.32
CA PHE A 113 -25.11 9.56 -6.11
C PHE A 113 -25.00 10.87 -5.32
N PRO A 114 -25.46 12.01 -5.88
CA PRO A 114 -25.30 13.33 -5.28
C PRO A 114 -25.96 13.45 -3.90
N GLU A 115 -27.07 12.74 -3.66
CA GLU A 115 -27.78 12.68 -2.37
C GLU A 115 -26.96 12.03 -1.25
N SER A 116 -25.98 11.19 -1.60
CA SER A 116 -25.10 10.50 -0.66
C SER A 116 -23.82 11.30 -0.34
N THR A 117 -23.62 12.46 -0.96
CA THR A 117 -22.42 13.32 -0.76
C THR A 117 -22.24 13.74 0.70
N ALA A 118 -23.31 14.14 1.38
CA ALA A 118 -23.25 14.53 2.78
C ALA A 118 -22.91 13.34 3.70
N ALA A 119 -23.48 12.17 3.42
CA ALA A 119 -23.18 10.93 4.15
C ALA A 119 -21.72 10.52 3.96
N ALA A 120 -21.20 10.58 2.73
CA ALA A 120 -19.81 10.30 2.41
C ALA A 120 -18.85 11.27 3.13
N THR A 121 -19.20 12.55 3.18
CA THR A 121 -18.40 13.59 3.88
C THR A 121 -18.31 13.29 5.38
N ASN A 122 -19.42 12.90 6.00
CA ASN A 122 -19.44 12.53 7.42
C ASN A 122 -18.65 11.23 7.67
N ALA A 123 -18.82 10.21 6.82
CA ALA A 123 -18.08 8.95 6.93
C ALA A 123 -16.55 9.17 6.81
N ILE A 124 -16.10 10.05 5.92
CA ILE A 124 -14.67 10.42 5.79
C ILE A 124 -14.18 11.10 7.07
N ARG A 125 -14.98 11.99 7.66
CA ARG A 125 -14.63 12.67 8.93
C ARG A 125 -14.55 11.70 10.11
N GLU A 126 -15.44 10.70 10.14
CA GLU A 126 -15.53 9.69 11.21
C GLU A 126 -14.57 8.50 11.03
N SER A 127 -13.89 8.39 9.88
CA SER A 127 -12.97 7.30 9.53
C SER A 127 -11.74 7.14 10.44
N GLY A 128 -11.55 8.00 11.44
CA GLY A 128 -10.39 7.99 12.33
C GLY A 128 -9.08 8.52 11.72
N MET A 129 -9.15 9.05 10.49
CA MET A 129 -8.01 9.64 9.79
C MET A 129 -7.79 11.12 10.09
N ASN A 130 -8.67 11.75 10.89
CA ASN A 130 -8.62 13.17 11.25
C ASN A 130 -8.53 14.11 10.04
N LEU A 131 -9.20 13.74 8.95
CA LEU A 131 -9.28 14.53 7.73
C LEU A 131 -10.44 15.53 7.81
N ASN A 132 -10.29 16.68 7.17
CA ASN A 132 -11.35 17.68 7.07
C ASN A 132 -11.87 17.81 5.64
N PRO A 133 -12.84 16.97 5.21
CA PRO A 133 -13.40 17.03 3.87
C PRO A 133 -14.22 18.31 3.66
N GLU A 134 -14.06 18.92 2.49
CA GLU A 134 -14.81 20.09 2.02
C GLU A 134 -15.67 19.70 0.81
N VAL A 135 -16.93 20.14 0.79
CA VAL A 135 -17.89 19.79 -0.27
C VAL A 135 -18.06 20.96 -1.24
N ASP A 136 -17.92 20.66 -2.52
CA ASP A 136 -18.07 21.56 -3.65
C ASP A 136 -19.08 20.94 -4.63
N GLY A 137 -20.37 21.12 -4.34
CA GLY A 137 -21.46 20.48 -5.07
C GLY A 137 -21.44 18.96 -4.93
N THR A 138 -21.09 18.25 -6.00
CA THR A 138 -20.95 16.78 -6.03
C THR A 138 -19.51 16.30 -5.82
N ILE A 139 -18.57 17.23 -5.62
CA ILE A 139 -17.14 16.94 -5.46
C ILE A 139 -16.76 17.13 -3.99
N ILE A 140 -16.12 16.12 -3.39
CA ILE A 140 -15.56 16.19 -2.04
C ILE A 140 -14.04 16.32 -2.15
N ARG A 141 -13.50 17.39 -1.57
CA ARG A 141 -12.07 17.69 -1.49
C ARG A 141 -11.56 17.24 -0.13
N VAL A 142 -10.59 16.34 -0.12
CA VAL A 142 -10.01 15.79 1.11
C VAL A 142 -8.55 16.24 1.20
N PRO A 143 -8.28 17.35 1.91
CA PRO A 143 -6.91 17.81 2.16
C PRO A 143 -6.20 16.90 3.14
N ILE A 144 -4.95 16.59 2.81
CA ILE A 144 -4.06 15.75 3.60
C ILE A 144 -3.06 16.67 4.32
N PRO A 145 -3.08 16.71 5.67
CA PRO A 145 -2.09 17.44 6.45
C PRO A 145 -0.69 16.80 6.29
N LYS A 146 0.35 17.61 6.52
CA LYS A 146 1.75 17.17 6.50
C LYS A 146 2.11 16.34 7.74
#